data_AF-A0A0N8H7D2-F1
#
_entry.id   AF-A0A0N8H7D2-F1
#
_cell.length_a   1.000
_cell.length_b   1.000
_cell.length_c   1.000
_cell.angle_alpha   90.00
_cell.angle_beta   90.00
_cell.angle_gamma   90.00
#
_symmetry.space_group_name_H-M   'P 1'
#
loop_
_entity.id
_entity.type
_entity.pdbx_description
1 polymer ?
#
loop_
_entity_poly.entity_id
_entity_poly.type
_entity_poly.pdbx_seq_one_letter_code
_entity_poly.pdbx_strand_id
1 'polypeptide(L)'
;MKILPTLFRDTSLGPSEPENHFSVALFGSGSNDHQYPANTRAANELEKDWAYQICVPWLFDQTRAFLKYLDFQREPKRDKDGYQVVPNPSWGFCIVLTIHSQQAHKNVPRAVFNLMEAVWRYSQQSPAEEHSEEVNKRFRLLMIENQSAFQNASDERIREKFNSFVEAIRYGDDKDQNYYIEGNRPYNLIHYGACLVLDEAKVEELAGLKFGDSIYSDRQALRHVRIKMIDRFWSPPLVVRDMPTWREKEYQGVDECPIYGTSHAYKLLMENTPMADLFPLHRQIYGID
;
A
#
# COMPACT_ATOMS: atom_id res chain seq x y z
N MET A 1 -16.22 -7.40 -14.33
CA MET A 1 -16.02 -5.95 -14.56
C MET A 1 -14.57 -5.75 -15.02
N LYS A 2 -14.31 -5.25 -16.24
CA LYS A 2 -12.93 -5.02 -16.70
C LYS A 2 -12.42 -3.73 -16.04
N ILE A 3 -11.56 -3.86 -15.03
CA ILE A 3 -10.88 -2.72 -14.40
C ILE A 3 -9.85 -2.22 -15.42
N LEU A 4 -10.18 -1.14 -16.12
CA LEU A 4 -9.21 -0.43 -16.95
C LEU A 4 -8.31 0.40 -16.01
N PRO A 5 -6.98 0.25 -16.05
CA PRO A 5 -6.09 1.14 -15.31
C PRO A 5 -6.29 2.56 -15.82
N THR A 6 -6.77 3.44 -14.95
CA THR A 6 -6.83 4.87 -15.27
C THR A 6 -5.48 5.47 -14.92
N LEU A 7 -4.64 5.68 -15.94
CA LEU A 7 -3.37 6.38 -15.80
C LEU A 7 -3.66 7.88 -15.65
N PHE A 8 -3.71 8.37 -14.43
CA PHE A 8 -3.62 9.80 -14.18
C PHE A 8 -2.15 10.19 -14.10
N ARG A 9 -1.69 10.98 -15.08
CA ARG A 9 -0.43 11.71 -15.04
C ARG A 9 -0.78 13.13 -14.63
N ASP A 10 -0.42 13.56 -13.43
CA ASP A 10 -0.32 15.00 -13.22
C ASP A 10 0.73 15.44 -12.17
N THR A 11 1.41 16.50 -12.60
CA THR A 11 2.32 17.50 -12.00
C THR A 11 3.46 17.16 -11.02
N SER A 12 4.62 17.74 -11.37
CA SER A 12 5.82 17.93 -10.56
C SER A 12 5.57 18.76 -9.29
N LEU A 13 6.00 18.26 -8.14
CA LEU A 13 5.99 18.96 -6.85
C LEU A 13 7.35 19.65 -6.60
N GLY A 14 7.40 20.93 -6.19
CA GLY A 14 8.61 21.59 -5.63
C GLY A 14 8.35 23.02 -5.10
N PRO A 15 9.36 23.75 -4.55
CA PRO A 15 10.82 23.51 -4.62
C PRO A 15 11.62 23.60 -3.28
N SER A 16 12.71 22.83 -3.17
CA SER A 16 14.06 23.29 -2.73
C SER A 16 15.07 22.13 -2.90
N GLU A 17 16.13 22.42 -3.65
CA GLU A 17 17.04 21.49 -4.34
C GLU A 17 16.40 20.65 -5.47
N PRO A 18 17.04 20.56 -6.65
CA PRO A 18 16.54 19.74 -7.78
C PRO A 18 16.38 18.25 -7.43
N GLU A 19 16.92 17.80 -6.30
CA GLU A 19 16.86 16.40 -5.82
C GLU A 19 15.58 16.00 -5.09
N ASN A 20 14.67 16.93 -4.79
CA ASN A 20 13.47 16.65 -3.97
C ASN A 20 12.14 16.84 -4.71
N HIS A 21 12.18 16.93 -6.05
CA HIS A 21 10.98 16.89 -6.87
C HIS A 21 10.52 15.43 -7.04
N PHE A 22 9.37 15.07 -6.49
CA PHE A 22 8.80 13.74 -6.67
C PHE A 22 7.73 13.77 -7.77
N SER A 23 7.92 12.96 -8.81
CA SER A 23 6.84 12.65 -9.76
C SER A 23 6.09 11.42 -9.24
N VAL A 24 4.76 11.44 -9.32
CA VAL A 24 3.91 10.40 -8.76
C VAL A 24 2.88 9.94 -9.79
N ALA A 25 2.65 8.63 -9.86
CA ALA A 25 1.55 8.03 -10.60
C ALA A 25 0.63 7.27 -9.65
N LEU A 26 -0.69 7.38 -9.86
CA LEU A 26 -1.70 6.69 -9.04
C LEU A 26 -2.33 5.54 -9.84
N PHE A 27 -2.52 4.41 -9.17
CA PHE A 27 -3.14 3.22 -9.74
C PHE A 27 -4.22 2.65 -8.81
N GLY A 28 -5.22 1.99 -9.40
CA GLY A 28 -6.34 1.40 -8.67
C GLY A 28 -7.59 2.26 -8.69
N SER A 29 -8.72 1.62 -8.40
CA SER A 29 -10.04 2.26 -8.34
C SER A 29 -10.05 3.42 -7.34
N GLY A 30 -9.16 3.37 -6.35
CA GLY A 30 -8.93 4.40 -5.35
C GLY A 30 -8.20 5.64 -5.71
N SER A 31 -7.80 5.78 -6.96
CA SER A 31 -7.12 6.97 -7.43
C SER A 31 -8.06 8.12 -7.79
N ASN A 32 -9.39 7.88 -7.83
CA ASN A 32 -10.37 8.88 -8.24
C ASN A 32 -10.91 9.69 -7.05
N ASP A 33 -10.11 10.65 -6.56
CA ASP A 33 -10.40 11.42 -5.35
C ASP A 33 -11.73 12.21 -5.42
N HIS A 34 -12.18 12.63 -6.60
CA HIS A 34 -13.41 13.43 -6.78
C HIS A 34 -14.73 12.64 -6.77
N GLN A 35 -14.72 11.31 -6.87
CA GLN A 35 -15.94 10.47 -6.92
C GLN A 35 -16.09 9.54 -5.72
N TYR A 36 -15.09 9.53 -4.84
CA TYR A 36 -14.86 8.48 -3.87
C TYR A 36 -15.84 8.43 -2.68
N PRO A 37 -16.27 9.57 -2.11
CA PRO A 37 -17.24 9.55 -1.03
C PRO A 37 -18.65 9.13 -1.48
N ALA A 38 -18.97 9.25 -2.78
CA ALA A 38 -20.33 9.10 -3.29
C ALA A 38 -20.73 7.65 -3.66
N ASN A 39 -19.75 6.79 -3.97
CA ASN A 39 -20.01 5.45 -4.53
C ASN A 39 -19.49 4.28 -3.67
N THR A 40 -19.15 4.54 -2.41
CA THR A 40 -18.67 3.53 -1.45
C THR A 40 -19.70 3.28 -0.35
N ARG A 41 -19.91 2.00 -0.03
CA ARG A 41 -20.80 1.52 1.04
C ARG A 41 -19.99 1.15 2.28
N ALA A 42 -20.55 1.39 3.45
CA ALA A 42 -19.93 0.98 4.72
C ALA A 42 -20.26 -0.48 5.06
N ALA A 43 -19.41 -1.14 5.85
CA ALA A 43 -19.57 -2.54 6.24
C ALA A 43 -20.92 -2.79 6.94
N ASN A 44 -21.39 -1.86 7.78
CA ASN A 44 -22.69 -1.97 8.45
C ASN A 44 -23.89 -1.87 7.51
N GLU A 45 -23.74 -1.24 6.34
CA GLU A 45 -24.76 -1.20 5.30
C GLU A 45 -24.85 -2.54 4.56
N LEU A 46 -23.70 -3.18 4.32
CA LEU A 46 -23.62 -4.51 3.69
C LEU A 46 -24.11 -5.61 4.63
N GLU A 47 -23.91 -5.47 5.95
CA GLU A 47 -24.35 -6.44 6.95
C GLU A 47 -25.88 -6.63 6.98
N LYS A 48 -26.64 -5.58 6.67
CA LYS A 48 -28.11 -5.65 6.57
C LYS A 48 -28.56 -6.53 5.41
N ASP A 49 -27.80 -6.54 4.32
CA ASP A 49 -28.06 -7.35 3.13
C ASP A 49 -27.57 -8.80 3.36
N TRP A 50 -26.45 -8.96 4.08
CA TRP A 50 -25.80 -10.24 4.37
C TRP A 50 -26.54 -11.12 5.38
N ALA A 51 -27.29 -10.53 6.33
CA ALA A 51 -27.99 -11.27 7.38
C ALA A 51 -29.03 -12.29 6.85
N TYR A 52 -29.37 -12.22 5.56
CA TYR A 52 -30.27 -13.16 4.87
C TYR A 52 -29.56 -14.32 4.17
N GLN A 53 -28.23 -14.28 4.01
CA GLN A 53 -27.46 -15.36 3.40
C GLN A 53 -26.88 -16.26 4.51
N ILE A 54 -27.27 -17.53 4.47
CA ILE A 54 -26.82 -18.58 5.39
C ILE A 54 -25.29 -18.64 5.34
N CYS A 55 -24.61 -18.08 6.34
CA CYS A 55 -23.16 -18.15 6.41
C CYS A 55 -22.65 -18.59 7.77
N VAL A 56 -21.64 -19.44 7.68
CA VAL A 56 -21.08 -20.27 8.74
C VAL A 56 -20.26 -19.36 9.67
N PRO A 57 -20.65 -19.20 10.96
CA PRO A 57 -20.10 -18.17 11.86
C PRO A 57 -18.58 -18.19 12.13
N TRP A 58 -17.89 -19.27 11.74
CA TRP A 58 -16.47 -19.50 12.04
C TRP A 58 -15.52 -19.24 10.86
N LEU A 59 -16.02 -18.90 9.67
CA LEU A 59 -15.12 -18.38 8.64
C LEU A 59 -14.88 -16.89 8.94
N PHE A 60 -13.78 -16.60 9.64
CA PHE A 60 -13.34 -15.24 9.92
C PHE A 60 -13.15 -14.51 8.59
N ASP A 61 -14.11 -13.66 8.24
CA ASP A 61 -14.04 -12.84 7.04
C ASP A 61 -13.05 -11.69 7.26
N GLN A 62 -11.78 -11.95 6.92
CA GLN A 62 -10.70 -10.98 7.01
C GLN A 62 -11.01 -9.71 6.20
N THR A 63 -11.73 -9.84 5.08
CA THR A 63 -12.13 -8.73 4.23
C THR A 63 -13.17 -7.85 4.91
N ARG A 64 -14.18 -8.44 5.57
CA ARG A 64 -15.14 -7.66 6.40
C ARG A 64 -14.45 -6.94 7.55
N ALA A 65 -13.56 -7.61 8.28
CA ALA A 65 -12.80 -6.99 9.36
C ALA A 65 -11.95 -5.81 8.85
N PHE A 66 -11.35 -5.98 7.67
CA PHE A 66 -10.58 -4.93 7.01
C PHE A 66 -11.46 -3.76 6.55
N LEU A 67 -12.63 -4.02 5.96
CA LEU A 67 -13.56 -2.98 5.55
C LEU A 67 -14.04 -2.13 6.73
N LYS A 68 -14.38 -2.76 7.87
CA LYS A 68 -14.71 -2.06 9.11
C LYS A 68 -13.61 -1.14 9.58
N TYR A 69 -12.35 -1.59 9.47
CA TYR A 69 -11.20 -0.75 9.78
C TYR A 69 -11.13 0.45 8.84
N LEU A 70 -11.31 0.26 7.53
CA LEU A 70 -11.34 1.36 6.55
C LEU A 70 -12.48 2.36 6.83
N ASP A 71 -13.64 1.89 7.28
CA ASP A 71 -14.74 2.75 7.70
C ASP A 71 -14.39 3.58 8.93
N PHE A 72 -13.71 3.00 9.93
CA PHE A 72 -13.21 3.74 11.09
C PHE A 72 -12.20 4.85 10.71
N GLN A 73 -11.47 4.67 9.61
CA GLN A 73 -10.57 5.70 9.06
C GLN A 73 -11.31 6.77 8.24
N ARG A 74 -12.58 6.56 7.89
CA ARG A 74 -13.44 7.53 7.18
C ARG A 74 -13.99 8.62 8.11
N GLU A 75 -13.93 8.45 9.42
CA GLU A 75 -14.48 9.44 10.35
C GLU A 75 -13.61 10.70 10.41
N PRO A 76 -14.19 11.92 10.28
CA PRO A 76 -13.45 13.17 10.42
C PRO A 76 -12.78 13.25 11.78
N LYS A 77 -11.47 13.47 11.79
CA LYS A 77 -10.68 13.62 13.01
C LYS A 77 -9.96 14.96 12.98
N ARG A 78 -9.70 15.51 14.15
CA ARG A 78 -8.83 16.67 14.31
C ARG A 78 -7.43 16.19 14.64
N ASP A 79 -6.42 16.82 14.06
CA ASP A 79 -5.04 16.60 14.47
C ASP A 79 -4.76 17.27 15.83
N LYS A 80 -3.52 17.10 16.33
CA LYS A 80 -3.08 17.66 17.62
C LYS A 80 -3.10 19.19 17.64
N ASP A 81 -3.07 19.82 16.47
CA ASP A 81 -3.03 21.27 16.30
C ASP A 81 -4.42 21.84 16.00
N GLY A 82 -5.45 21.00 16.02
CA GLY A 82 -6.86 21.39 15.88
C GLY A 82 -7.34 21.51 14.43
N TYR A 83 -6.50 21.20 13.44
CA TYR A 83 -6.90 21.19 12.03
C TYR A 83 -7.82 20.01 11.74
N GLN A 84 -8.90 20.29 11.00
CA GLN A 84 -9.78 19.24 10.52
C GLN A 84 -9.08 18.47 9.42
N VAL A 85 -8.98 17.17 9.60
CA VAL A 85 -8.36 16.32 8.60
C VAL A 85 -9.42 15.66 7.72
N VAL A 86 -9.20 15.75 6.41
CA VAL A 86 -10.04 15.08 5.42
C VAL A 86 -9.80 13.57 5.49
N PRO A 87 -10.85 12.77 5.74
CA PRO A 87 -10.72 11.33 5.75
C PRO A 87 -10.35 10.79 4.37
N ASN A 88 -9.34 9.92 4.31
CA ASN A 88 -9.01 9.17 3.10
C ASN A 88 -9.32 7.68 3.34
N PRO A 89 -10.44 7.16 2.82
CA PRO A 89 -10.80 5.76 2.98
C PRO A 89 -10.06 4.83 2.02
N SER A 90 -9.16 5.36 1.17
CA SER A 90 -8.33 4.53 0.30
C SER A 90 -7.24 3.80 1.09
N TRP A 91 -6.75 2.70 0.54
CA TRP A 91 -5.69 1.91 1.14
C TRP A 91 -4.76 1.32 0.09
N GLY A 92 -3.55 1.03 0.50
CA GLY A 92 -2.50 0.46 -0.34
C GLY A 92 -1.16 1.13 -0.07
N PHE A 93 -0.10 0.48 -0.54
CA PHE A 93 1.26 0.93 -0.30
C PHE A 93 1.73 1.93 -1.36
N CYS A 94 2.73 2.73 -0.98
CA CYS A 94 3.56 3.41 -1.96
C CYS A 94 4.55 2.45 -2.60
N ILE A 95 4.80 2.61 -3.89
CA ILE A 95 5.77 1.89 -4.69
C ILE A 95 6.92 2.83 -5.03
N VAL A 96 8.14 2.40 -4.77
CA VAL A 96 9.37 3.04 -5.23
C VAL A 96 9.93 2.21 -6.39
N LEU A 97 10.09 2.86 -7.54
CA LEU A 97 10.75 2.24 -8.70
C LEU A 97 12.26 2.47 -8.62
N THR A 98 13.03 1.38 -8.68
CA THR A 98 14.50 1.42 -8.75
C THR A 98 15.00 0.83 -10.07
N ILE A 99 14.27 1.07 -11.17
CA ILE A 99 14.57 0.57 -12.52
C ILE A 99 15.44 1.54 -13.31
N HIS A 100 16.26 1.04 -14.22
CA HIS A 100 17.26 1.82 -14.95
C HIS A 100 17.15 1.64 -16.47
N SER A 101 16.73 0.47 -16.92
CA SER A 101 16.58 0.14 -18.33
C SER A 101 15.24 0.61 -18.90
N GLN A 102 15.29 1.21 -20.09
CA GLN A 102 14.06 1.57 -20.83
C GLN A 102 13.17 0.35 -21.11
N GLN A 103 13.76 -0.85 -21.17
CA GLN A 103 13.02 -2.08 -21.38
C GLN A 103 12.20 -2.46 -20.14
N ALA A 104 12.78 -2.36 -18.93
CA ALA A 104 12.03 -2.55 -17.69
C ALA A 104 10.89 -1.53 -17.54
N HIS A 105 11.12 -0.26 -17.92
CA HIS A 105 10.08 0.78 -17.90
C HIS A 105 8.84 0.41 -18.73
N LYS A 106 9.00 -0.26 -19.89
CA LYS A 106 7.87 -0.70 -20.72
C LYS A 106 7.01 -1.76 -20.03
N ASN A 107 7.58 -2.53 -19.11
CA ASN A 107 6.89 -3.59 -18.38
C ASN A 107 6.20 -3.08 -17.11
N VAL A 108 6.53 -1.89 -16.60
CA VAL A 108 5.95 -1.33 -15.37
C VAL A 108 4.41 -1.33 -15.39
N PRO A 109 3.73 -0.82 -16.43
CA PRO A 109 2.26 -0.81 -16.43
C PRO A 109 1.67 -2.21 -16.29
N ARG A 110 2.29 -3.21 -16.92
CA ARG A 110 1.85 -4.61 -16.84
C ARG A 110 2.16 -5.22 -15.47
N ALA A 111 3.32 -4.93 -14.90
CA ALA A 111 3.71 -5.36 -13.57
C ALA A 111 2.76 -4.83 -12.50
N VAL A 112 2.47 -3.52 -12.51
CA VAL A 112 1.52 -2.90 -11.57
C VAL A 112 0.11 -3.46 -11.77
N PHE A 113 -0.35 -3.62 -13.01
CA PHE A 113 -1.64 -4.26 -13.28
C PHE A 113 -1.73 -5.67 -12.68
N ASN A 114 -0.70 -6.50 -12.89
CA ASN A 114 -0.68 -7.86 -12.35
C ASN A 114 -0.58 -7.86 -10.82
N LEU A 115 0.13 -6.92 -10.20
CA LEU A 115 0.13 -6.76 -8.75
C LEU A 115 -1.28 -6.43 -8.24
N MET A 116 -1.97 -5.48 -8.88
CA MET A 116 -3.35 -5.13 -8.52
C MET A 116 -4.30 -6.32 -8.68
N GLU A 117 -4.17 -7.08 -9.77
CA GLU A 117 -4.97 -8.28 -10.02
C GLU A 117 -4.73 -9.36 -8.96
N ALA A 118 -3.49 -9.56 -8.51
CA ALA A 118 -3.17 -10.50 -7.44
C ALA A 118 -3.84 -10.10 -6.11
N VAL A 119 -3.81 -8.81 -5.78
CA VAL A 119 -4.47 -8.26 -4.57
C VAL A 119 -5.99 -8.39 -4.66
N TRP A 120 -6.58 -8.06 -5.82
CA TRP A 120 -8.00 -8.21 -6.08
C TRP A 120 -8.45 -9.67 -5.95
N ARG A 121 -7.72 -10.60 -6.56
CA ARG A 121 -8.05 -12.04 -6.50
C ARG A 121 -7.95 -12.62 -5.10
N TYR A 122 -7.06 -12.09 -4.26
CA TYR A 122 -7.02 -12.46 -2.84
C TYR A 122 -8.28 -12.01 -2.11
N SER A 123 -8.73 -10.76 -2.31
CA SER A 123 -9.92 -10.27 -1.63
C SER A 123 -11.19 -11.04 -2.03
N GLN A 124 -11.26 -11.52 -3.28
CA GLN A 124 -12.36 -12.40 -3.74
C GLN A 124 -12.43 -13.78 -3.06
N GLN A 125 -11.46 -14.16 -2.23
CA GLN A 125 -11.58 -15.38 -1.40
C GLN A 125 -12.52 -15.20 -0.21
N SER A 126 -12.95 -13.97 0.09
CA SER A 126 -13.97 -13.74 1.10
C SER A 126 -15.31 -14.35 0.65
N PRO A 127 -16.05 -14.99 1.57
CA PRO A 127 -17.42 -15.41 1.30
C PRO A 127 -18.32 -14.23 0.91
N ALA A 128 -18.04 -13.03 1.41
CA ALA A 128 -18.87 -11.85 1.23
C ALA A 128 -18.34 -10.97 0.09
N GLU A 129 -18.76 -11.30 -1.13
CA GLU A 129 -18.33 -10.65 -2.38
C GLU A 129 -18.48 -9.13 -2.31
N GLU A 130 -19.57 -8.63 -1.75
CA GLU A 130 -19.85 -7.19 -1.63
C GLU A 130 -18.83 -6.46 -0.75
N HIS A 131 -18.31 -7.13 0.30
CA HIS A 131 -17.25 -6.57 1.13
C HIS A 131 -15.94 -6.48 0.35
N SER A 132 -15.63 -7.49 -0.46
CA SER A 132 -14.46 -7.51 -1.32
C SER A 132 -14.52 -6.43 -2.39
N GLU A 133 -15.69 -6.21 -2.99
CA GLU A 133 -15.90 -5.12 -3.94
C GLU A 133 -15.65 -3.76 -3.29
N GLU A 134 -16.18 -3.51 -2.08
CA GLU A 134 -15.95 -2.24 -1.38
C GLU A 134 -14.49 -2.04 -0.96
N VAL A 135 -13.81 -3.09 -0.48
CA VAL A 135 -12.37 -3.04 -0.21
C VAL A 135 -11.61 -2.73 -1.49
N ASN A 136 -11.94 -3.34 -2.62
CA ASN A 136 -11.22 -3.10 -3.87
C ASN A 136 -11.52 -1.73 -4.48
N LYS A 137 -12.75 -1.22 -4.37
CA LYS A 137 -13.08 0.16 -4.73
C LYS A 137 -12.11 1.10 -4.02
N ARG A 138 -11.82 0.79 -2.74
CA ARG A 138 -10.91 1.46 -1.80
C ARG A 138 -9.40 1.33 -2.12
N PHE A 139 -9.00 0.46 -3.05
CA PHE A 139 -7.60 0.16 -3.28
C PHE A 139 -6.89 1.19 -4.17
N ARG A 140 -5.75 1.71 -3.70
CA ARG A 140 -4.89 2.69 -4.36
C ARG A 140 -3.41 2.38 -4.16
N LEU A 141 -2.65 2.31 -5.24
CA LEU A 141 -1.19 2.28 -5.23
C LEU A 141 -0.67 3.64 -5.67
N LEU A 142 0.29 4.18 -4.92
CA LEU A 142 0.99 5.41 -5.26
C LEU A 142 2.40 5.07 -5.68
N MET A 143 2.80 5.38 -6.91
CA MET A 143 4.12 5.06 -7.42
C MET A 143 4.97 6.32 -7.55
N ILE A 144 6.15 6.31 -6.94
CA ILE A 144 7.11 7.41 -7.00
C ILE A 144 8.04 7.19 -8.19
N GLU A 145 7.93 8.05 -9.20
CA GLU A 145 8.67 8.03 -10.46
C GLU A 145 9.80 9.07 -10.43
N ASN A 146 10.73 8.96 -9.47
CA ASN A 146 11.93 9.80 -9.44
C ASN A 146 13.18 8.97 -9.77
N GLN A 147 13.44 8.81 -11.08
CA GLN A 147 14.51 7.94 -11.57
C GLN A 147 15.89 8.36 -11.01
N SER A 148 16.19 9.66 -10.92
CA SER A 148 17.49 10.13 -10.43
C SER A 148 17.68 9.90 -8.93
N ALA A 149 16.61 9.95 -8.13
CA ALA A 149 16.69 9.72 -6.69
C ALA A 149 16.85 8.24 -6.31
N PHE A 150 16.33 7.33 -7.13
CA PHE A 150 16.24 5.90 -6.81
C PHE A 150 17.12 5.00 -7.69
N GLN A 151 17.91 5.58 -8.60
CA GLN A 151 18.82 4.80 -9.44
C GLN A 151 19.88 4.08 -8.60
N ASN A 152 19.91 2.74 -8.59
CA ASN A 152 20.80 1.90 -7.79
C ASN A 152 20.83 2.29 -6.29
N ALA A 153 19.73 2.85 -5.78
CA ALA A 153 19.67 3.31 -4.40
C ALA A 153 19.75 2.13 -3.43
N SER A 154 20.52 2.26 -2.36
CA SER A 154 20.49 1.31 -1.24
C SER A 154 19.16 1.40 -0.51
N ASP A 155 18.84 0.39 0.30
CA ASP A 155 17.61 0.39 1.08
C ASP A 155 17.55 1.59 2.05
N GLU A 156 18.69 2.04 2.60
CA GLU A 156 18.80 3.27 3.40
C GLU A 156 18.49 4.53 2.60
N ARG A 157 19.03 4.64 1.37
CA ARG A 157 18.77 5.80 0.51
C ARG A 157 17.31 5.85 0.07
N ILE A 158 16.71 4.69 -0.23
CA ILE A 158 15.28 4.58 -0.52
C ILE A 158 14.46 5.05 0.69
N ARG A 159 14.79 4.57 1.90
CA ARG A 159 14.12 4.97 3.14
C ARG A 159 14.25 6.47 3.40
N GLU A 160 15.44 7.04 3.23
CA GLU A 160 15.70 8.47 3.37
C GLU A 160 14.81 9.29 2.42
N LYS A 161 14.84 9.00 1.11
CA LYS A 161 14.06 9.74 0.11
C LYS A 161 12.57 9.51 0.25
N PHE A 162 12.14 8.32 0.66
CA PHE A 162 10.74 8.06 1.00
C PHE A 162 10.30 8.87 2.23
N ASN A 163 11.12 8.97 3.26
CA ASN A 163 10.87 9.86 4.40
C ASN A 163 10.73 11.32 3.97
N SER A 164 11.63 11.82 3.10
CA SER A 164 11.52 13.17 2.55
C SER A 164 10.21 13.40 1.77
N PHE A 165 9.79 12.42 0.97
CA PHE A 165 8.51 12.46 0.26
C PHE A 165 7.32 12.56 1.23
N VAL A 166 7.34 11.74 2.29
CA VAL A 166 6.26 11.73 3.29
C VAL A 166 6.22 13.04 4.09
N GLU A 167 7.38 13.59 4.46
CA GLU A 167 7.43 14.90 5.12
C GLU A 167 7.01 16.05 4.18
N ALA A 168 7.31 15.98 2.88
CA ALA A 168 6.84 16.95 1.90
C ALA A 168 5.31 16.95 1.78
N ILE A 169 4.67 15.77 1.84
CA ILE A 169 3.21 15.66 1.91
C ILE A 169 2.67 16.23 3.23
N ARG A 170 3.39 16.04 4.34
CA ARG A 170 2.97 16.46 5.68
C ARG A 170 3.05 17.97 5.89
N TYR A 171 4.12 18.60 5.40
CA TYR A 171 4.47 20.01 5.67
C TYR A 171 4.26 20.94 4.48
N GLY A 172 3.62 20.48 3.40
CA GLY A 172 3.23 21.32 2.27
C GLY A 172 2.18 22.36 2.66
N ASP A 173 2.61 23.49 3.21
CA ASP A 173 1.86 24.75 3.33
C ASP A 173 2.88 25.89 3.54
N ASP A 174 2.85 26.95 2.70
CA ASP A 174 2.40 28.27 3.17
C ASP A 174 2.57 29.42 2.15
N LYS A 175 3.35 29.31 1.06
CA LYS A 175 3.59 30.48 0.17
C LYS A 175 3.76 30.09 -1.28
N ASP A 176 2.76 30.47 -2.07
CA ASP A 176 2.73 30.43 -3.54
C ASP A 176 2.74 29.05 -4.20
N GLN A 177 1.73 28.88 -5.06
CA GLN A 177 1.57 27.89 -6.15
C GLN A 177 0.63 26.72 -5.82
N ASN A 178 -0.62 26.86 -6.30
CA ASN A 178 -1.48 25.94 -7.09
C ASN A 178 -1.42 24.40 -6.93
N TYR A 179 -0.73 23.83 -5.96
CA TYR A 179 -0.61 22.39 -5.76
C TYR A 179 -1.57 21.90 -4.70
N TYR A 180 -2.85 22.07 -4.98
CA TYR A 180 -3.93 21.50 -4.19
C TYR A 180 -4.33 20.15 -4.79
N ILE A 181 -4.14 19.06 -4.04
CA ILE A 181 -5.29 18.18 -3.81
C ILE A 181 -6.02 18.88 -2.67
N GLU A 182 -7.05 19.68 -2.99
CA GLU A 182 -7.74 20.63 -2.09
C GLU A 182 -7.76 20.18 -0.62
N GLY A 183 -7.07 20.91 0.27
CA GLY A 183 -7.24 20.83 1.73
C GLY A 183 -6.70 19.60 2.49
N ASN A 184 -5.82 18.77 1.91
CA ASN A 184 -5.48 17.46 2.45
C ASN A 184 -4.12 17.35 3.18
N ARG A 185 -4.07 17.61 4.49
CA ARG A 185 -3.03 17.00 5.34
C ARG A 185 -3.44 15.56 5.63
N PRO A 186 -2.73 14.49 5.22
CA PRO A 186 -3.19 13.13 5.52
C PRO A 186 -3.16 12.86 7.04
N TYR A 187 -4.31 12.49 7.62
CA TYR A 187 -4.45 12.12 9.05
C TYR A 187 -3.56 10.93 9.40
N ASN A 188 -3.27 10.12 8.39
CA ASN A 188 -2.75 8.79 8.56
C ASN A 188 -1.47 8.62 7.75
N LEU A 189 -0.35 9.13 8.28
CA LEU A 189 0.97 8.77 7.76
C LEU A 189 1.25 7.25 7.82
N ILE A 190 0.35 6.48 8.45
CA ILE A 190 0.39 5.02 8.46
C ILE A 190 0.24 4.44 7.04
N HIS A 191 -0.45 5.10 6.09
CA HIS A 191 -0.42 4.71 4.67
C HIS A 191 1.01 4.69 4.09
N TYR A 192 1.92 5.40 4.76
CA TYR A 192 3.33 5.55 4.42
C TYR A 192 4.25 4.91 5.48
N GLY A 193 3.74 4.00 6.32
CA GLY A 193 4.56 3.29 7.30
C GLY A 193 5.61 2.38 6.67
N ALA A 194 5.37 1.94 5.44
CA ALA A 194 6.32 1.22 4.62
C ALA A 194 6.11 1.53 3.13
N CYS A 195 7.12 1.26 2.30
CA CYS A 195 6.99 1.28 0.85
C CYS A 195 7.37 -0.07 0.24
N LEU A 196 6.78 -0.39 -0.91
CA LEU A 196 7.15 -1.51 -1.77
C LEU A 196 8.23 -1.06 -2.75
N VAL A 197 9.19 -1.94 -3.04
CA VAL A 197 10.26 -1.64 -3.99
C VAL A 197 10.14 -2.54 -5.22
N LEU A 198 10.19 -1.92 -6.40
CA LEU A 198 10.22 -2.60 -7.69
C LEU A 198 11.52 -2.29 -8.41
N ASP A 199 12.42 -3.26 -8.39
CA ASP A 199 13.61 -3.30 -9.25
C ASP A 199 13.28 -3.95 -10.61
N GLU A 200 14.27 -4.01 -11.51
CA GLU A 200 14.05 -4.54 -12.86
C GLU A 200 13.60 -6.00 -12.84
N ALA A 201 14.24 -6.83 -12.02
CA ALA A 201 13.91 -8.25 -11.91
C ALA A 201 12.48 -8.45 -11.39
N LYS A 202 12.07 -7.66 -10.39
CA LYS A 202 10.71 -7.72 -9.84
C LYS A 202 9.67 -7.22 -10.85
N VAL A 203 9.97 -6.16 -11.60
CA VAL A 203 9.08 -5.70 -12.68
C VAL A 203 8.89 -6.78 -13.73
N GLU A 204 9.96 -7.46 -14.15
CA GLU A 204 9.87 -8.55 -15.13
C GLU A 204 9.08 -9.75 -14.58
N GLU A 205 9.36 -10.17 -13.35
CA GLU A 205 8.64 -11.26 -12.69
C GLU A 205 7.14 -10.96 -12.58
N LEU A 206 6.79 -9.76 -12.09
CA LEU A 206 5.39 -9.34 -11.96
C LEU A 206 4.70 -9.21 -13.32
N ALA A 207 5.37 -8.65 -14.33
CA ALA A 207 4.80 -8.52 -15.67
C ALA A 207 4.55 -9.89 -16.33
N GLY A 208 5.38 -10.89 -16.00
CA GLY A 208 5.28 -12.28 -16.48
C GLY A 208 4.21 -13.12 -15.78
N LEU A 209 3.59 -12.62 -14.69
CA LEU A 209 2.54 -13.36 -13.99
C LEU A 209 1.36 -13.70 -14.91
N LYS A 210 0.93 -14.94 -14.78
CA LYS A 210 -0.25 -15.49 -15.44
C LYS A 210 -1.20 -15.97 -14.36
N PHE A 211 -2.44 -15.52 -14.47
CA PHE A 211 -3.49 -15.90 -13.56
C PHE A 211 -4.35 -16.99 -14.20
N GLY A 212 -4.66 -18.03 -13.44
CA GLY A 212 -5.54 -19.11 -13.91
C GLY A 212 -7.02 -18.70 -13.86
N ASP A 213 -7.89 -19.61 -14.27
CA ASP A 213 -9.35 -19.40 -14.20
C ASP A 213 -9.88 -19.50 -12.75
N SER A 214 -9.16 -20.20 -11.87
CA SER A 214 -9.57 -20.42 -10.48
C SER A 214 -8.77 -19.57 -9.50
N ILE A 215 -9.44 -18.66 -8.80
CA ILE A 215 -8.87 -17.82 -7.73
C ILE A 215 -8.32 -18.65 -6.56
N TYR A 216 -8.83 -19.87 -6.36
CA TYR A 216 -8.38 -20.76 -5.30
C TYR A 216 -7.01 -21.38 -5.59
N SER A 217 -6.65 -21.50 -6.86
CA SER A 217 -5.35 -22.03 -7.29
C SER A 217 -4.23 -21.00 -7.19
N ASP A 218 -4.57 -19.71 -7.23
CA ASP A 218 -3.61 -18.61 -7.23
C ASP A 218 -2.81 -18.53 -5.94
N ARG A 219 -3.42 -18.84 -4.78
CA ARG A 219 -2.70 -18.85 -3.49
C ARG A 219 -1.48 -19.76 -3.53
N GLN A 220 -1.63 -20.96 -4.09
CA GLN A 220 -0.54 -21.92 -4.19
C GLN A 220 0.46 -21.54 -5.28
N ALA A 221 -0.02 -21.01 -6.40
CA ALA A 221 0.82 -20.61 -7.53
C ALA A 221 1.68 -19.38 -7.22
N LEU A 222 1.16 -18.43 -6.44
CA LEU A 222 1.81 -17.15 -6.15
C LEU A 222 2.49 -17.10 -4.77
N ARG A 223 2.46 -18.19 -3.99
CA ARG A 223 3.04 -18.24 -2.62
C ARG A 223 4.52 -17.84 -2.53
N HIS A 224 5.24 -18.02 -3.64
CA HIS A 224 6.67 -17.74 -3.75
C HIS A 224 6.96 -16.35 -4.29
N VAL A 225 5.95 -15.67 -4.85
CA VAL A 225 6.12 -14.35 -5.43
C VAL A 225 5.99 -13.33 -4.31
N ARG A 226 7.08 -12.62 -4.07
CA ARG A 226 7.20 -11.66 -2.97
C ARG A 226 7.74 -10.33 -3.50
N ILE A 227 7.41 -9.25 -2.83
CA ILE A 227 7.87 -7.91 -3.13
C ILE A 227 8.63 -7.36 -1.93
N LYS A 228 9.79 -6.75 -2.19
CA LYS A 228 10.58 -6.10 -1.14
C LYS A 228 9.74 -4.97 -0.53
N MET A 229 9.73 -4.92 0.80
CA MET A 229 9.09 -3.87 1.58
C MET A 229 10.13 -3.23 2.50
N ILE A 230 10.16 -1.90 2.54
CA ILE A 230 11.07 -1.11 3.38
C ILE A 230 10.26 -0.41 4.47
N ASP A 231 10.64 -0.65 5.74
CA ASP A 231 10.08 0.02 6.91
C ASP A 231 10.62 1.46 6.98
N ARG A 232 9.70 2.41 7.01
CA ARG A 232 9.99 3.84 7.12
C ARG A 232 10.59 4.20 8.47
N PHE A 233 10.10 3.58 9.53
CA PHE A 233 10.39 3.92 10.92
C PHE A 233 11.62 3.18 11.48
N TRP A 234 12.11 2.19 10.76
CA TRP A 234 13.32 1.48 11.16
C TRP A 234 14.52 2.42 11.15
N SER A 235 15.30 2.35 12.22
CA SER A 235 16.61 2.97 12.34
C SER A 235 17.60 1.91 12.79
N PRO A 236 18.86 1.96 12.33
CA PRO A 236 19.90 1.08 12.84
C PRO A 236 19.97 1.22 14.36
N PRO A 237 20.05 0.11 15.12
CA PRO A 237 20.17 0.20 16.58
C PRO A 237 21.39 1.05 16.94
N LEU A 238 21.16 2.17 17.64
CA LEU A 238 22.18 3.09 18.12
C LEU A 238 22.97 2.47 19.26
N VAL A 239 23.72 1.39 19.03
CA VAL A 239 24.57 0.72 20.04
C VAL A 239 23.93 0.74 21.45
N VAL A 240 22.66 0.33 21.56
CA VAL A 240 21.95 0.35 22.85
C VAL A 240 22.25 -0.99 23.51
N ARG A 241 23.01 -0.96 24.61
CA ARG A 241 23.56 -2.15 25.27
C ARG A 241 22.53 -3.10 25.91
N ASP A 242 21.24 -2.76 25.92
CA ASP A 242 20.27 -3.42 26.80
C ASP A 242 18.97 -3.90 26.12
N MET A 243 18.91 -3.99 24.78
CA MET A 243 17.79 -4.64 24.08
C MET A 243 18.04 -6.15 23.88
N PRO A 244 17.02 -7.02 23.91
CA PRO A 244 17.19 -8.44 23.68
C PRO A 244 17.77 -8.72 22.28
N THR A 245 19.03 -9.15 22.25
CA THR A 245 19.89 -9.27 21.06
C THR A 245 19.41 -10.24 19.98
N TRP A 246 18.33 -10.99 20.19
CA TRP A 246 17.85 -12.02 19.26
C TRP A 246 16.88 -11.49 18.20
N ARG A 247 16.11 -10.41 18.46
CA ARG A 247 15.29 -9.76 17.42
C ARG A 247 16.08 -8.77 16.56
N GLU A 248 17.05 -8.06 17.15
CA GLU A 248 17.85 -7.05 16.46
C GLU A 248 18.85 -7.62 15.44
N LYS A 249 19.26 -8.89 15.59
CA LYS A 249 20.21 -9.51 14.68
C LYS A 249 19.63 -9.89 13.32
N GLU A 250 18.30 -10.03 13.20
CA GLU A 250 17.67 -10.55 11.98
C GLU A 250 16.94 -9.48 11.17
N TYR A 251 16.32 -8.49 11.83
CA TYR A 251 15.53 -7.47 11.12
C TYR A 251 16.30 -6.19 10.82
N GLN A 252 16.51 -5.90 9.54
CA GLN A 252 17.28 -4.75 9.04
C GLN A 252 16.39 -3.64 8.44
N GLY A 253 15.12 -3.56 8.88
CA GLY A 253 14.18 -2.58 8.34
C GLY A 253 13.70 -2.88 6.93
N VAL A 254 13.85 -4.14 6.50
CA VAL A 254 13.48 -4.66 5.19
C VAL A 254 12.90 -6.06 5.38
N ASP A 255 11.86 -6.38 4.61
CA ASP A 255 11.27 -7.72 4.56
C ASP A 255 10.71 -7.99 3.15
N GLU A 256 10.25 -9.21 2.93
CA GLU A 256 9.56 -9.64 1.72
C GLU A 256 8.07 -9.85 2.00
N CYS A 257 7.24 -9.01 1.40
CA CYS A 257 5.78 -9.15 1.47
C CYS A 257 5.29 -10.08 0.34
N PRO A 258 4.61 -11.19 0.64
CA PRO A 258 3.93 -11.97 -0.39
C PRO A 258 2.90 -11.14 -1.15
N ILE A 259 2.95 -11.15 -2.49
CA ILE A 259 2.06 -10.29 -3.29
C ILE A 259 0.58 -10.62 -3.05
N TYR A 260 0.28 -11.89 -2.85
CA TYR A 260 -1.08 -12.39 -2.61
C TYR A 260 -1.58 -12.03 -1.20
N GLY A 261 -0.67 -11.68 -0.28
CA GLY A 261 -0.98 -11.30 1.10
C GLY A 261 -0.97 -9.79 1.36
N THR A 262 -0.78 -8.96 0.33
CA THR A 262 -0.52 -7.53 0.49
C THR A 262 -1.61 -6.80 1.29
N SER A 263 -2.89 -7.12 1.09
CA SER A 263 -3.99 -6.51 1.86
C SER A 263 -3.96 -6.89 3.34
N HIS A 264 -3.57 -8.13 3.65
CA HIS A 264 -3.41 -8.59 5.03
C HIS A 264 -2.21 -7.91 5.69
N ALA A 265 -1.05 -7.87 5.01
CA ALA A 265 0.12 -7.13 5.49
C ALA A 265 -0.21 -5.65 5.76
N TYR A 266 -0.95 -5.03 4.85
CA TYR A 266 -1.43 -3.66 5.00
C TYR A 266 -2.25 -3.50 6.28
N LYS A 267 -3.28 -4.34 6.48
CA LYS A 267 -4.10 -4.33 7.68
C LYS A 267 -3.26 -4.45 8.97
N LEU A 268 -2.31 -5.39 9.02
CA LEU A 268 -1.48 -5.63 10.20
C LEU A 268 -0.63 -4.40 10.58
N LEU A 269 0.00 -3.76 9.58
CA LEU A 269 0.76 -2.53 9.79
C LEU A 269 -0.14 -1.37 10.23
N MET A 270 -1.37 -1.32 9.69
CA MET A 270 -2.36 -0.29 10.02
C MET A 270 -2.97 -0.43 11.42
N GLU A 271 -2.87 -1.60 12.05
CA GLU A 271 -3.22 -1.84 13.45
C GLU A 271 -2.11 -1.36 14.42
N ASN A 272 -1.17 -0.54 13.95
CA ASN A 272 0.02 -0.04 14.67
C ASN A 272 0.98 -1.15 15.12
N THR A 273 0.98 -2.29 14.44
CA THR A 273 1.98 -3.34 14.70
C THR A 273 3.28 -2.94 13.98
N PRO A 274 4.39 -2.73 14.71
CA PRO A 274 5.67 -2.46 14.07
C PRO A 274 6.05 -3.56 13.09
N MET A 275 6.62 -3.21 11.94
CA MET A 275 7.03 -4.21 10.94
C MET A 275 8.06 -5.20 11.50
N ALA A 276 8.91 -4.75 12.43
CA ALA A 276 9.83 -5.59 13.19
C ALA A 276 9.14 -6.72 13.98
N ASP A 277 7.92 -6.50 14.48
CA ASP A 277 7.14 -7.52 15.20
C ASP A 277 6.42 -8.48 14.26
N LEU A 278 6.23 -8.07 12.99
CA LEU A 278 5.67 -8.89 11.93
C LEU A 278 6.74 -9.70 11.18
N PHE A 279 8.03 -9.44 11.44
CA PHE A 279 9.11 -10.09 10.71
C PHE A 279 9.27 -11.57 11.08
N PRO A 280 9.40 -12.49 10.11
CA PRO A 280 9.21 -12.27 8.68
C PRO A 280 7.72 -12.33 8.28
N LEU A 281 7.28 -11.38 7.45
CA LEU A 281 5.88 -11.13 7.07
C LEU A 281 5.20 -12.38 6.48
N HIS A 282 5.92 -13.15 5.68
CA HIS A 282 5.37 -14.36 5.08
C HIS A 282 4.86 -15.39 6.11
N ARG A 283 5.47 -15.46 7.30
CA ARG A 283 5.00 -16.33 8.39
C ARG A 283 3.70 -15.84 8.99
N GLN A 284 3.57 -14.54 9.18
CA GLN A 284 2.34 -13.93 9.70
C GLN A 284 1.16 -14.11 8.73
N ILE A 285 1.44 -14.02 7.42
CA ILE A 285 0.40 -14.12 6.40
C ILE A 285 0.00 -15.56 6.11
N TYR A 286 0.96 -16.49 6.06
CA TYR A 286 0.69 -17.88 5.66
C TYR A 286 0.61 -18.88 6.82
N GLY A 287 1.13 -18.54 8.01
CA GLY A 287 1.16 -19.44 9.17
C GLY A 287 2.04 -20.67 8.97
N ILE A 288 3.10 -20.57 8.16
CA ILE A 288 4.01 -21.67 7.82
C ILE A 288 5.44 -21.26 8.19
N ASP A 289 6.16 -22.12 8.92
CA ASP A 289 7.57 -21.95 9.31
C ASP A 289 8.58 -22.19 8.18
#